data_AF-A0A2K9PSY6-F1
#
_entry.id   AF-A0A2K9PSY6-F1
#
_cell.length_a   1.000
_cell.length_b   1.000
_cell.length_c   1.000
_cell.angle_alpha   90.00
_cell.angle_beta   90.00
_cell.angle_gamma   90.00
#
_symmetry.space_group_name_H-M   'P 1'
#
loop_
_entity.id
_entity.type
_entity.pdbx_description
1 polymer ?
#
loop_
_entity_poly.entity_id
_entity_poly.type
_entity_poly.pdbx_seq_one_letter_code
_entity_poly.pdbx_strand_id
1 'polypeptide(L)'
;MKNLFSNIRGDAFGGITAGIVALPLALAFGVSSGLGPSAGLYGAIFISFFAALFGGTNTQISGPTAPMTAVSMVIIAGIIATNDGDITKALPVILTVFLLAGLMQIGLGALGLGKYIRYIPYPVVSGFMTAIGVIIILTQILPSVGYYPKEDMEFVNTFKPQAENVILRNIIEEEQKEGILVLEDFQETISRSNAISQDEILKESQTLAKNESKKAFGIIKILPRALQNINWLELILSLSTIFIIYGFKRITKAIPSSLVALIVVSGVAVGFGLDYRPIEEIPSGLPIPNLEIFTSFKLNSVTPYFFTALTLALLGAIDSLLTSVVADNMTKTKHKPNKELVGQGIGNSIAAVFGGIPGAGATIRTVVNITSGGKTKLSGMIAGILLLIILLALGPIASKIPAAVLAGILITVGIGVMDYKGLKAIPSLPKDIKIGPLKLSSEVTIMITVLLLSTFWDLIFAVGIGLVIASLMFMKKIGDLTAERSDVKPLKEEAWADEAGFPDSLKEEVFIKHLKGPLFFGSTSDFQQLTAQIPDTAKIVVIRLGRMQYMDQSGLYAMEDMLQELSKNNIEVLFVGLLRQPRYMMERIDIIPDLIPRKHIFDSFKQCMNWIKTNLHE
;
A
#
# COMPACT_ATOMS: atom_id res chain seq x y z
N MET A 1 14.39 -6.46 -27.83
CA MET A 1 12.97 -6.13 -28.09
C MET A 1 12.46 -6.92 -29.30
N LYS A 2 12.33 -8.25 -29.19
CA LYS A 2 11.72 -9.04 -30.29
C LYS A 2 10.20 -8.82 -30.24
N ASN A 3 9.58 -8.58 -31.40
CA ASN A 3 8.12 -8.40 -31.59
C ASN A 3 7.48 -7.09 -31.09
N LEU A 4 8.23 -5.99 -30.90
CA LEU A 4 7.62 -4.70 -30.51
C LEU A 4 6.60 -4.19 -31.54
N PHE A 5 6.86 -4.42 -32.82
CA PHE A 5 6.03 -3.96 -33.94
C PHE A 5 5.11 -5.05 -34.52
N SER A 6 4.86 -6.14 -33.79
CA SER A 6 4.06 -7.25 -34.33
C SER A 6 2.55 -6.96 -34.38
N ASN A 7 2.07 -5.91 -33.71
CA ASN A 7 0.64 -5.60 -33.57
C ASN A 7 0.36 -4.10 -33.71
N ILE A 8 1.05 -3.41 -34.64
CA ILE A 8 0.99 -1.92 -34.77
C ILE A 8 -0.44 -1.39 -34.76
N ARG A 9 -1.35 -1.99 -35.55
CA ARG A 9 -2.75 -1.53 -35.61
C ARG A 9 -3.44 -1.65 -34.24
N GLY A 10 -3.40 -2.82 -33.63
CA GLY A 10 -4.04 -3.03 -32.32
C GLY A 10 -3.39 -2.21 -31.21
N ASP A 11 -2.07 -2.06 -31.23
CA ASP A 11 -1.33 -1.25 -30.26
C ASP A 11 -1.60 0.25 -30.44
N ALA A 12 -1.79 0.72 -31.67
CA ALA A 12 -2.17 2.10 -31.95
C ALA A 12 -3.59 2.41 -31.46
N PHE A 13 -4.58 1.57 -31.81
CA PHE A 13 -5.95 1.73 -31.30
C PHE A 13 -5.98 1.64 -29.78
N GLY A 14 -5.36 0.61 -29.19
CA GLY A 14 -5.29 0.44 -27.74
C GLY A 14 -4.61 1.59 -27.01
N GLY A 15 -3.46 2.04 -27.51
CA GLY A 15 -2.71 3.16 -26.95
C GLY A 15 -3.46 4.49 -27.04
N ILE A 16 -4.07 4.79 -28.19
CA ILE A 16 -4.87 6.00 -28.40
C ILE A 16 -6.08 5.99 -27.45
N THR A 17 -6.85 4.91 -27.42
CA THR A 17 -8.02 4.81 -26.53
C THR A 17 -7.61 4.94 -25.06
N ALA A 18 -6.53 4.28 -24.63
CA ALA A 18 -6.04 4.37 -23.27
C ALA A 18 -5.50 5.76 -22.90
N GLY A 19 -4.81 6.44 -23.83
CA GLY A 19 -4.34 7.81 -23.64
C GLY A 19 -5.49 8.81 -23.48
N ILE A 20 -6.54 8.67 -24.31
CA ILE A 20 -7.76 9.48 -24.21
C ILE A 20 -8.45 9.25 -22.84
N VAL A 21 -8.55 8.00 -22.37
CA VAL A 21 -9.07 7.68 -21.02
C VAL A 21 -8.21 8.29 -19.93
N ALA A 22 -6.89 8.39 -20.15
CA ALA A 22 -5.95 8.87 -19.16
C ALA A 22 -6.05 10.38 -18.91
N LEU A 23 -6.37 11.16 -19.96
CA LEU A 23 -6.33 12.63 -19.92
C LEU A 23 -7.17 13.25 -18.78
N PRO A 24 -8.49 12.96 -18.63
CA PRO A 24 -9.29 13.60 -17.58
C PRO A 24 -8.76 13.29 -16.18
N LEU A 25 -8.31 12.04 -15.97
CA LEU A 25 -7.78 11.58 -14.69
C LEU A 25 -6.42 12.19 -14.39
N ALA A 26 -5.54 12.33 -15.39
CA ALA A 26 -4.24 12.95 -15.22
C ALA A 26 -4.38 14.41 -14.77
N LEU A 27 -5.25 15.17 -15.44
CA LEU A 27 -5.55 16.56 -15.06
C LEU A 27 -6.11 16.64 -13.65
N ALA A 28 -7.11 15.80 -13.34
CA ALA A 28 -7.76 15.82 -12.04
C ALA A 28 -6.81 15.43 -10.90
N PHE A 29 -5.96 14.42 -11.10
CA PHE A 29 -4.94 14.03 -10.12
C PHE A 29 -3.83 15.08 -9.95
N GLY A 30 -3.44 15.76 -11.03
CA GLY A 30 -2.55 16.92 -10.95
C GLY A 30 -3.12 18.02 -10.06
N VAL A 31 -4.36 18.45 -10.35
CA VAL A 31 -5.07 19.46 -9.54
C VAL A 31 -5.21 19.01 -8.08
N SER A 32 -5.65 17.77 -7.84
CA SER A 32 -5.87 17.29 -6.46
C SER A 32 -4.56 17.13 -5.67
N SER A 33 -3.44 16.80 -6.32
CA SER A 33 -2.13 16.76 -5.67
C SER A 33 -1.68 18.12 -5.11
N GLY A 34 -2.20 19.22 -5.69
CA GLY A 34 -1.81 20.59 -5.34
C GLY A 34 -0.62 21.15 -6.12
N LEU A 35 -0.03 20.41 -7.07
CA LEU A 35 0.99 20.90 -8.01
C LEU A 35 0.43 21.38 -9.36
N GLY A 36 -0.88 21.26 -9.55
CA GLY A 36 -1.58 21.71 -10.75
C GLY A 36 -1.74 20.63 -11.83
N PRO A 37 -2.57 20.91 -12.86
CA PRO A 37 -2.91 19.95 -13.91
C PRO A 37 -1.72 19.52 -14.77
N SER A 38 -0.73 20.40 -14.93
CA SER A 38 0.51 20.14 -15.67
C SER A 38 1.33 19.00 -15.08
N ALA A 39 1.52 18.99 -13.75
CA ALA A 39 2.23 17.92 -13.05
C ALA A 39 1.56 16.55 -13.24
N GLY A 40 0.22 16.52 -13.23
CA GLY A 40 -0.56 15.34 -13.55
C GLY A 40 -0.33 14.84 -14.98
N LEU A 41 -0.35 15.77 -15.96
CA LEU A 41 -0.16 15.45 -17.37
C LEU A 41 1.27 15.00 -17.67
N TYR A 42 2.29 15.65 -17.10
CA TYR A 42 3.69 15.25 -17.19
C TYR A 42 3.91 13.85 -16.61
N GLY A 43 3.37 13.58 -15.43
CA GLY A 43 3.39 12.23 -14.85
C GLY A 43 2.78 11.21 -15.81
N ALA A 44 1.62 11.51 -16.40
CA ALA A 44 0.98 10.59 -17.33
C ALA A 44 1.78 10.36 -18.62
N ILE A 45 2.40 11.39 -19.19
CA ILE A 45 3.24 11.31 -20.40
C ILE A 45 4.46 10.42 -20.14
N PHE A 46 5.28 10.79 -19.16
CA PHE A 46 6.58 10.16 -18.94
C PHE A 46 6.46 8.76 -18.36
N ILE A 47 5.56 8.55 -17.40
CA ILE A 47 5.37 7.21 -16.81
C ILE A 47 4.77 6.27 -17.86
N SER A 48 3.75 6.69 -18.62
CA SER A 48 3.13 5.82 -19.64
C SER A 48 4.16 5.37 -20.67
N PHE A 49 5.04 6.28 -21.11
CA PHE A 49 6.05 5.98 -22.10
C PHE A 49 7.15 5.08 -21.54
N PHE A 50 7.83 5.54 -20.48
CA PHE A 50 9.05 4.88 -20.00
C PHE A 50 8.77 3.62 -19.19
N ALA A 51 7.68 3.56 -18.42
CA ALA A 51 7.30 2.32 -17.73
C ALA A 51 6.91 1.23 -18.73
N ALA A 52 6.21 1.54 -19.82
CA ALA A 52 5.92 0.55 -20.86
C ALA A 52 7.18 0.05 -21.56
N LEU A 53 8.09 0.96 -21.90
CA LEU A 53 9.36 0.65 -22.57
C LEU A 53 10.21 -0.32 -21.74
N PHE A 54 10.42 -0.01 -20.46
CA PHE A 54 11.31 -0.76 -19.58
C PHE A 54 10.63 -1.86 -18.74
N GLY A 55 9.31 -1.80 -18.58
CA GLY A 55 8.52 -2.68 -17.72
C GLY A 55 8.47 -4.15 -18.12
N GLY A 56 7.90 -4.96 -17.22
CA GLY A 56 7.75 -6.40 -17.32
C GLY A 56 6.41 -6.84 -17.91
N THR A 57 5.43 -5.94 -18.02
CA THR A 57 4.07 -6.21 -18.48
C THR A 57 3.79 -5.46 -19.79
N ASN A 58 3.57 -6.21 -20.88
CA ASN A 58 3.53 -5.62 -22.22
C ASN A 58 2.35 -4.66 -22.45
N THR A 59 1.17 -4.98 -21.94
CA THR A 59 -0.07 -4.23 -22.21
C THR A 59 -0.42 -3.23 -21.12
N GLN A 60 0.38 -3.14 -20.06
CA GLN A 60 0.10 -2.29 -18.92
C GLN A 60 0.30 -0.82 -19.27
N ILE A 61 -0.72 -0.02 -18.97
CA ILE A 61 -0.69 1.44 -19.09
C ILE A 61 -0.45 2.01 -17.70
N SER A 62 0.52 2.91 -17.60
CA SER A 62 0.96 3.47 -16.32
C SER A 62 0.81 4.98 -16.32
N GLY A 63 0.71 5.58 -15.14
CA GLY A 63 0.56 7.02 -14.96
C GLY A 63 0.01 7.34 -13.57
N PRO A 64 -0.33 8.61 -13.28
CA PRO A 64 -0.87 8.98 -11.99
C PRO A 64 -2.13 8.18 -11.66
N THR A 65 -2.14 7.59 -10.47
CA THR A 65 -3.26 6.82 -9.91
C THR A 65 -3.79 7.50 -8.66
N ALA A 66 -5.02 7.18 -8.28
CA ALA A 66 -5.65 7.69 -7.07
C ALA A 66 -4.80 7.45 -5.81
N PRO A 67 -4.30 6.22 -5.54
CA PRO A 67 -3.46 5.96 -4.37
C PRO A 67 -2.17 6.78 -4.35
N MET A 68 -1.44 6.79 -5.48
CA MET A 68 -0.17 7.52 -5.59
C MET A 68 -0.38 9.03 -5.42
N THR A 69 -1.47 9.56 -5.96
CA THR A 69 -1.82 10.98 -5.87
C THR A 69 -2.20 11.39 -4.45
N ALA A 70 -2.97 10.55 -3.74
CA ALA A 70 -3.35 10.80 -2.36
C ALA A 70 -2.14 10.86 -1.43
N VAL A 71 -1.20 9.91 -1.57
CA VAL A 71 0.07 9.97 -0.83
C VAL A 71 0.86 11.22 -1.23
N SER A 72 1.03 11.47 -2.54
CA SER A 72 1.74 12.66 -3.04
C SER A 72 1.18 13.96 -2.49
N MET A 73 -0.15 14.11 -2.40
CA MET A 73 -0.82 15.29 -1.82
C MET A 73 -0.36 15.54 -0.37
N VAL A 74 -0.28 14.50 0.46
CA VAL A 74 0.17 14.61 1.86
C VAL A 74 1.64 15.02 1.91
N ILE A 75 2.49 14.43 1.06
CA ILE A 75 3.91 14.77 0.95
C ILE A 75 4.09 16.22 0.54
N ILE A 76 3.42 16.64 -0.53
CA ILE A 76 3.47 18.00 -1.08
C ILE A 76 3.02 19.00 -0.02
N ALA A 77 1.90 18.74 0.66
CA ALA A 77 1.41 19.62 1.72
C ALA A 77 2.41 19.73 2.89
N GLY A 78 3.02 18.61 3.30
CA GLY A 78 4.04 18.60 4.35
C GLY A 78 5.30 19.36 3.97
N ILE A 79 5.81 19.19 2.74
CA ILE A 79 7.01 19.90 2.27
C ILE A 79 6.73 21.38 2.07
N ILE A 80 5.57 21.76 1.53
CA ILE A 80 5.18 23.18 1.42
C ILE A 80 5.12 23.82 2.81
N ALA A 81 4.54 23.14 3.80
CA ALA A 81 4.45 23.66 5.16
C ALA A 81 5.83 23.87 5.83
N THR A 82 6.84 23.07 5.49
CA THR A 82 8.21 23.24 6.02
C THR A 82 9.09 24.18 5.20
N ASN A 83 8.56 24.75 4.11
CA ASN A 83 9.26 25.69 3.22
C ASN A 83 8.46 27.00 3.10
N ASP A 84 8.05 27.56 4.23
CA ASP A 84 7.36 28.85 4.35
C ASP A 84 6.04 28.97 3.57
N GLY A 85 5.40 27.85 3.24
CA GLY A 85 4.20 27.85 2.41
C GLY A 85 4.45 28.18 0.92
N ASP A 86 5.71 28.35 0.50
CA ASP A 86 6.07 28.72 -0.87
C ASP A 86 6.33 27.47 -1.73
N ILE A 87 5.46 27.27 -2.72
CA ILE A 87 5.57 26.16 -3.66
C ILE A 87 6.88 26.21 -4.46
N THR A 88 7.40 27.40 -4.74
CA THR A 88 8.62 27.60 -5.53
C THR A 88 9.84 27.06 -4.79
N LYS A 89 9.94 27.36 -3.49
CA LYS A 89 10.99 26.83 -2.61
C LYS A 89 10.81 25.32 -2.36
N ALA A 90 9.57 24.87 -2.23
CA ALA A 90 9.24 23.47 -1.95
C ALA A 90 9.42 22.54 -3.16
N LEU A 91 9.23 23.05 -4.38
CA LEU A 91 9.17 22.24 -5.60
C LEU A 91 10.43 21.38 -5.83
N PRO A 92 11.67 21.90 -5.73
CA PRO A 92 12.88 21.08 -5.88
C PRO A 92 12.93 19.92 -4.88
N VAL A 93 12.53 20.16 -3.62
CA VAL A 93 12.51 19.12 -2.58
C VAL A 93 11.44 18.06 -2.90
N ILE A 94 10.24 18.49 -3.27
CA ILE A 94 9.13 17.59 -3.68
C ILE A 94 9.58 16.67 -4.82
N LEU A 95 10.13 17.25 -5.89
CA LEU A 95 10.57 16.49 -7.06
C LEU A 95 11.75 15.57 -6.73
N THR A 96 12.64 15.99 -5.82
CA THR A 96 13.73 15.13 -5.32
C THR A 96 13.19 13.91 -4.55
N VAL A 97 12.15 14.09 -3.73
CA VAL A 97 11.49 12.99 -3.01
C VAL A 97 10.81 12.02 -4.00
N PHE A 98 10.18 12.54 -5.06
CA PHE A 98 9.60 11.69 -6.11
C PHE A 98 10.66 10.95 -6.93
N LEU A 99 11.78 11.62 -7.24
CA LEU A 99 12.93 11.00 -7.88
C LEU A 99 13.50 9.88 -7.01
N LEU A 100 13.67 10.11 -5.70
CA LEU A 100 14.12 9.12 -4.73
C LEU A 100 13.17 7.93 -4.67
N ALA A 101 11.86 8.14 -4.68
CA ALA A 101 10.87 7.07 -4.73
C ALA A 101 11.04 6.21 -6.00
N GLY A 102 11.24 6.83 -7.17
CA GLY A 102 11.53 6.12 -8.42
C GLY A 102 12.83 5.30 -8.35
N LEU A 103 13.89 5.86 -7.78
CA LEU A 103 15.17 5.18 -7.58
C LEU A 103 15.06 4.00 -6.60
N MET A 104 14.33 4.18 -5.50
CA MET A 104 14.03 3.10 -4.55
C MET A 104 13.24 1.99 -5.23
N GLN A 105 12.27 2.32 -6.09
CA GLN A 105 11.49 1.34 -6.85
C GLN A 105 12.36 0.55 -7.84
N ILE A 106 13.34 1.20 -8.49
CA ILE A 106 14.38 0.52 -9.27
C ILE A 106 15.18 -0.44 -8.38
N GLY A 107 15.60 0.02 -7.19
CA GLY A 107 16.30 -0.79 -6.20
C GLY A 107 15.52 -2.03 -5.77
N LEU A 108 14.22 -1.89 -5.47
CA LEU A 108 13.33 -3.02 -5.15
C LEU A 108 13.28 -4.05 -6.30
N GLY A 109 13.21 -3.58 -7.55
CA GLY A 109 13.26 -4.44 -8.72
C GLY A 109 14.61 -5.15 -8.88
N ALA A 110 15.72 -4.43 -8.72
CA ALA A 110 17.08 -4.95 -8.84
C ALA A 110 17.41 -6.02 -7.77
N LEU A 111 16.94 -5.82 -6.53
CA LEU A 111 17.06 -6.77 -5.42
C LEU A 111 16.14 -7.99 -5.57
N GLY A 112 15.28 -8.02 -6.57
CA GLY A 112 14.37 -9.13 -6.82
C GLY A 112 13.17 -9.19 -5.87
N LEU A 113 12.80 -8.04 -5.27
CA LEU A 113 11.75 -7.97 -4.25
C LEU A 113 10.32 -8.00 -4.82
N GLY A 114 10.15 -7.81 -6.13
CA GLY A 114 8.83 -7.81 -6.78
C GLY A 114 8.08 -9.13 -6.63
N LYS A 115 8.79 -10.26 -6.45
CA LYS A 115 8.14 -11.56 -6.18
C LYS A 115 7.48 -11.65 -4.80
N TYR A 116 7.85 -10.78 -3.85
CA TYR A 116 7.33 -10.84 -2.48
C TYR A 116 6.08 -9.98 -2.26
N ILE A 117 5.77 -9.06 -3.18
CA ILE A 117 4.57 -8.21 -3.06
C ILE A 117 3.27 -9.03 -3.03
N ARG A 118 3.28 -10.25 -3.60
CA ARG A 118 2.17 -11.21 -3.51
C ARG A 118 1.85 -11.68 -2.08
N TYR A 119 2.75 -11.48 -1.11
CA TYR A 119 2.55 -11.86 0.29
C TYR A 119 1.87 -10.76 1.12
N ILE A 120 1.57 -9.60 0.52
CA ILE A 120 0.83 -8.55 1.22
C ILE A 120 -0.59 -9.05 1.51
N PRO A 121 -1.02 -9.04 2.78
CA PRO A 121 -2.33 -9.53 3.15
C PRO A 121 -3.45 -8.72 2.49
N TYR A 122 -4.43 -9.42 1.90
CA TYR A 122 -5.59 -8.81 1.27
C TYR A 122 -6.34 -7.78 2.15
N PRO A 123 -6.55 -8.02 3.46
CA PRO A 123 -7.24 -7.06 4.32
C PRO A 123 -6.56 -5.69 4.40
N VAL A 124 -5.22 -5.66 4.32
CA VAL A 124 -4.47 -4.40 4.32
C VAL A 124 -4.72 -3.64 3.02
N VAL A 125 -4.64 -4.32 1.87
CA VAL A 125 -4.90 -3.72 0.55
C VAL A 125 -6.34 -3.21 0.46
N SER A 126 -7.32 -4.01 0.91
CA SER A 126 -8.73 -3.63 0.90
C SER A 126 -9.02 -2.41 1.78
N GLY A 127 -8.50 -2.41 3.01
CA GLY A 127 -8.67 -1.29 3.95
C GLY A 127 -8.04 0.00 3.41
N PHE A 128 -6.84 -0.12 2.84
CA PHE A 128 -6.12 0.98 2.21
C PHE A 128 -6.84 1.55 0.97
N MET A 129 -7.26 0.69 0.03
CA MET A 129 -8.00 1.12 -1.16
C MET A 129 -9.32 1.81 -0.79
N THR A 130 -10.02 1.26 0.20
CA THR A 130 -11.25 1.87 0.70
C THR A 130 -10.99 3.23 1.35
N ALA A 131 -9.92 3.38 2.14
CA ALA A 131 -9.54 4.66 2.73
C ALA A 131 -9.27 5.72 1.67
N ILE A 132 -8.52 5.37 0.62
CA ILE A 132 -8.26 6.30 -0.49
C ILE A 132 -9.54 6.71 -1.19
N GLY A 133 -10.46 5.78 -1.42
CA GLY A 133 -11.78 6.10 -1.97
C GLY A 133 -12.54 7.11 -1.11
N VAL A 134 -12.54 6.92 0.21
CA VAL A 134 -13.15 7.85 1.17
C VAL A 134 -12.45 9.21 1.18
N ILE A 135 -11.11 9.26 1.24
CA ILE A 135 -10.32 10.50 1.22
C ILE A 135 -10.60 11.29 -0.05
N ILE A 136 -10.65 10.63 -1.21
CA ILE A 136 -10.96 11.29 -2.48
C ILE A 136 -12.37 11.88 -2.40
N ILE A 137 -13.38 11.10 -2.01
CA ILE A 137 -14.75 11.61 -1.92
C ILE A 137 -14.79 12.84 -0.99
N LEU A 138 -14.22 12.76 0.21
CA LEU A 138 -14.18 13.87 1.16
C LEU A 138 -13.51 15.11 0.55
N THR A 139 -12.30 14.96 0.00
CA THR A 139 -11.54 16.08 -0.58
C THR A 139 -12.21 16.73 -1.78
N GLN A 140 -13.10 16.00 -2.48
CA GLN A 140 -13.83 16.54 -3.62
C GLN A 140 -15.19 17.15 -3.25
N ILE A 141 -15.69 17.00 -2.02
CA ILE A 141 -16.97 17.60 -1.62
C ILE A 141 -16.93 19.13 -1.77
N LEU A 142 -15.89 19.81 -1.24
CA LEU A 142 -15.84 21.28 -1.25
C LEU A 142 -15.78 21.86 -2.68
N PRO A 143 -14.88 21.39 -3.58
CA PRO A 143 -14.89 21.84 -4.97
C PRO A 143 -16.18 21.49 -5.71
N SER A 144 -16.83 20.37 -5.36
CA SER A 144 -18.08 19.96 -6.01
C SER A 144 -19.26 20.88 -5.69
N VAL A 145 -19.27 21.54 -4.53
CA VAL A 145 -20.29 22.55 -4.17
C VAL A 145 -19.82 23.98 -4.47
N GLY A 146 -18.64 24.14 -5.07
CA GLY A 146 -18.01 25.43 -5.35
C GLY A 146 -17.63 26.23 -4.11
N TYR A 147 -17.38 25.56 -2.98
CA TYR A 147 -16.97 26.21 -1.73
C TYR A 147 -15.46 26.20 -1.58
N TYR A 148 -14.86 27.38 -1.41
CA TYR A 148 -13.42 27.57 -1.28
C TYR A 148 -13.07 28.18 0.08
N PRO A 149 -12.55 27.38 1.03
CA PRO A 149 -12.29 27.83 2.41
C PRO A 149 -11.36 29.05 2.53
N LYS A 150 -10.49 29.27 1.54
CA LYS A 150 -9.59 30.44 1.47
C LYS A 150 -10.36 31.76 1.26
N GLU A 151 -11.56 31.69 0.71
CA GLU A 151 -12.39 32.83 0.34
C GLU A 151 -13.50 33.11 1.38
N ASP A 152 -13.78 32.16 2.28
CA ASP A 152 -14.64 32.38 3.45
C ASP A 152 -13.87 33.17 4.53
N MET A 153 -14.01 34.49 4.52
CA MET A 153 -13.35 35.38 5.47
C MET A 153 -13.73 35.10 6.92
N GLU A 154 -14.95 34.63 7.21
CA GLU A 154 -15.31 34.27 8.59
C GLU A 154 -14.51 33.05 9.05
N PHE A 155 -14.39 32.04 8.20
CA PHE A 155 -13.59 30.87 8.49
C PHE A 155 -12.10 31.22 8.60
N VAL A 156 -11.57 31.99 7.65
CA VAL A 156 -10.17 32.47 7.65
C VAL A 156 -9.86 33.27 8.91
N ASN A 157 -10.76 34.14 9.35
CA ASN A 157 -10.55 34.96 10.56
C ASN A 157 -10.36 34.11 11.83
N THR A 158 -10.89 32.87 11.88
CA THR A 158 -10.66 31.97 13.03
C THR A 158 -9.19 31.53 13.17
N PHE A 159 -8.40 31.64 12.10
CA PHE A 159 -6.98 31.28 12.08
C PHE A 159 -6.04 32.45 12.35
N LYS A 160 -6.53 33.70 12.45
CA LYS A 160 -5.68 34.88 12.71
C LYS A 160 -4.75 34.73 13.92
N PRO A 161 -5.23 34.27 15.10
CA PRO A 161 -4.33 34.08 16.25
C PRO A 161 -3.26 33.02 16.00
N GLN A 162 -3.59 31.97 15.22
CA GLN A 162 -2.60 30.94 14.88
C GLN A 162 -1.59 31.44 13.85
N ALA A 163 -2.05 32.23 12.87
CA ALA A 163 -1.19 32.87 11.86
C ALA A 163 -0.17 33.80 12.51
N GLU A 164 -0.60 34.65 13.45
CA GLU A 164 0.30 35.53 14.22
C GLU A 164 1.39 34.71 14.95
N ASN A 165 1.00 33.62 15.62
CA ASN A 165 1.95 32.73 16.29
C ASN A 165 2.95 32.08 15.32
N VAL A 166 2.50 31.67 14.13
CA VAL A 166 3.37 31.08 13.10
C VAL A 166 4.36 32.11 12.56
N ILE A 167 3.90 33.33 12.24
CA ILE A 167 4.75 34.42 11.75
C ILE A 167 5.80 34.78 12.81
N LEU A 168 5.38 34.96 14.07
CA LEU A 168 6.29 35.25 15.18
C LEU A 168 7.35 34.18 15.37
N ARG A 169 6.96 32.90 15.31
CA ARG A 169 7.91 31.79 15.39
C ARG A 169 8.92 31.83 14.25
N ASN A 170 8.46 32.11 13.02
CA ASN A 170 9.36 32.20 11.86
C ASN A 170 10.36 33.35 12.01
N ILE A 171 9.93 34.52 12.51
CA ILE A 171 10.82 35.66 12.82
C ILE A 171 11.92 35.23 13.81
N ILE A 172 11.54 34.55 14.91
CA ILE A 172 12.49 34.09 15.92
C ILE A 172 13.48 33.07 15.34
N GLU A 173 13.01 32.13 14.51
CA GLU A 173 13.87 31.15 13.85
C GLU A 173 14.84 31.79 12.85
N GLU A 174 14.42 32.84 12.14
CA GLU A 174 15.27 33.62 11.25
C GLU A 174 16.33 34.39 12.05
N GLU A 175 15.94 35.11 13.11
CA GLU A 175 16.89 35.82 13.99
C GLU A 175 17.92 34.86 14.62
N GLN A 176 17.50 33.64 14.97
CA GLN A 176 18.40 32.60 15.47
C GLN A 176 19.41 32.15 14.40
N LYS A 177 18.98 31.99 13.14
CA LYS A 177 19.87 31.62 12.02
C LYS A 177 20.83 32.75 11.65
N GLU A 178 20.40 33.99 11.75
CA GLU A 178 21.21 35.19 11.48
C GLU A 178 22.15 35.54 12.65
N GLY A 179 22.01 34.86 13.80
CA GLY A 179 22.79 35.14 15.02
C GLY A 179 22.41 36.45 15.71
N ILE A 180 21.22 36.98 15.39
CA ILE A 180 20.68 38.26 15.88
C ILE A 180 19.90 38.06 17.18
N LEU A 181 19.35 36.86 17.41
CA LEU A 181 18.58 36.57 18.62
C LEU A 181 19.48 36.54 19.86
N VAL A 182 19.41 37.60 20.68
CA VAL A 182 20.12 37.70 21.96
C VAL A 182 19.11 37.49 23.08
N LEU A 183 19.32 36.47 23.94
CA LEU A 183 18.42 36.13 25.06
C LEU A 183 18.20 37.28 26.05
N GLU A 184 19.08 38.27 26.04
CA GLU A 184 19.11 39.42 26.93
C GLU A 184 18.48 40.68 26.31
N ASP A 185 18.26 40.72 24.99
CA ASP A 185 17.69 41.87 24.27
C ASP A 185 16.75 41.43 23.13
N PHE A 186 15.45 41.58 23.35
CA PHE A 186 14.38 41.28 22.39
C PHE A 186 13.93 42.51 21.57
N GLN A 187 14.66 43.64 21.59
CA GLN A 187 14.26 44.84 20.86
C GLN A 187 14.03 44.59 19.37
N GLU A 188 14.90 43.81 18.73
CA GLU A 188 14.76 43.47 17.31
C GLU A 188 13.52 42.60 17.06
N THR A 189 13.30 41.57 17.89
CA THR A 189 12.11 40.72 17.81
C THR A 189 10.81 41.52 18.00
N ILE A 190 10.81 42.47 18.93
CA ILE A 190 9.67 43.38 19.18
C ILE A 190 9.47 44.31 17.98
N SER A 191 10.55 44.84 17.40
CA SER A 191 10.51 45.71 16.21
C SER A 191 9.92 44.96 15.01
N ARG A 192 10.43 43.76 14.70
CA ARG A 192 9.94 42.91 13.61
C ARG A 192 8.51 42.42 13.85
N SER A 193 8.17 42.07 15.09
CA SER A 193 6.80 41.72 15.49
C SER A 193 5.82 42.86 15.26
N ASN A 194 6.20 44.11 15.55
CA ASN A 194 5.36 45.28 15.33
C ASN A 194 5.26 45.67 13.85
N ALA A 195 6.19 45.20 13.01
CA ALA A 195 6.18 45.40 11.57
C ALA A 195 5.32 44.36 10.81
N ILE A 196 4.78 43.34 11.48
CA ILE A 196 3.90 42.34 10.86
C ILE A 196 2.67 43.04 10.27
N SER A 197 2.48 42.92 8.96
CA SER A 197 1.35 43.55 8.29
C SER A 197 0.06 42.73 8.46
N GLN A 198 -1.09 43.41 8.46
CA GLN A 198 -2.39 42.74 8.44
C GLN A 198 -2.58 41.85 7.20
N ASP A 199 -1.94 42.20 6.08
CA ASP A 199 -1.97 41.42 4.85
C ASP A 199 -1.18 40.11 4.97
N GLU A 200 -0.04 40.12 5.66
CA GLU A 200 0.72 38.90 5.97
C GLU A 200 -0.07 37.97 6.89
N ILE A 201 -0.66 38.50 7.96
CA ILE A 201 -1.52 37.72 8.86
C ILE A 201 -2.68 37.13 8.08
N LEU A 202 -3.32 37.89 7.20
CA LEU A 202 -4.43 37.41 6.37
C LEU A 202 -3.97 36.30 5.42
N LYS A 203 -2.85 36.48 4.74
CA LYS A 203 -2.31 35.49 3.78
C LYS A 203 -1.92 34.19 4.47
N GLU A 204 -1.31 34.28 5.65
CA GLU A 204 -0.98 33.10 6.47
C GLU A 204 -2.25 32.42 7.02
N SER A 205 -3.23 33.19 7.50
CA SER A 205 -4.53 32.67 7.94
C SER A 205 -5.26 31.93 6.81
N GLN A 206 -5.21 32.47 5.59
CA GLN A 206 -5.75 31.86 4.39
C GLN A 206 -5.05 30.53 4.05
N THR A 207 -3.73 30.46 4.26
CA THR A 207 -2.94 29.24 4.06
C THR A 207 -3.29 28.18 5.11
N LEU A 208 -3.41 28.57 6.38
CA LEU A 208 -3.83 27.67 7.46
C LEU A 208 -5.25 27.14 7.25
N ALA A 209 -6.20 28.01 6.89
CA ALA A 209 -7.58 27.63 6.56
C ALA A 209 -7.62 26.62 5.39
N LYS A 210 -6.83 26.88 4.33
CA LYS A 210 -6.68 25.95 3.19
C LYS A 210 -6.11 24.61 3.65
N ASN A 211 -5.06 24.60 4.46
CA ASN A 211 -4.40 23.38 4.91
C ASN A 211 -5.29 22.52 5.82
N GLU A 212 -6.04 23.15 6.73
CA GLU A 212 -7.00 22.44 7.59
C GLU A 212 -8.12 21.79 6.75
N SER A 213 -8.59 22.49 5.72
CA SER A 213 -9.62 22.00 4.80
C SER A 213 -9.18 20.87 3.85
N LYS A 214 -7.90 20.49 3.84
CA LYS A 214 -7.41 19.34 3.06
C LYS A 214 -7.49 18.01 3.84
N LYS A 215 -7.53 18.06 5.17
CA LYS A 215 -7.61 16.87 6.02
C LYS A 215 -9.05 16.35 6.07
N ALA A 216 -9.22 15.03 6.12
CA ALA A 216 -10.55 14.40 6.20
C ALA A 216 -11.40 14.96 7.35
N PHE A 217 -10.81 15.09 8.55
CA PHE A 217 -11.50 15.63 9.71
C PHE A 217 -11.85 17.12 9.55
N GLY A 218 -10.96 17.91 8.97
CA GLY A 218 -11.20 19.34 8.70
C GLY A 218 -12.35 19.56 7.72
N ILE A 219 -12.44 18.74 6.67
CA ILE A 219 -13.55 18.78 5.71
C ILE A 219 -14.89 18.50 6.39
N ILE A 220 -14.95 17.48 7.25
CA ILE A 220 -16.18 17.14 8.00
C ILE A 220 -16.62 18.31 8.89
N LYS A 221 -15.66 19.01 9.52
CA LYS A 221 -15.92 20.16 10.37
C LYS A 221 -16.42 21.39 9.58
N ILE A 222 -15.94 21.58 8.35
CA ILE A 222 -16.29 22.70 7.48
C ILE A 222 -17.59 22.43 6.70
N LEU A 223 -17.98 21.17 6.55
CA LEU A 223 -19.14 20.76 5.75
C LEU A 223 -20.43 21.54 6.03
N PRO A 224 -20.82 21.84 7.29
CA PRO A 224 -22.01 22.64 7.55
C PRO A 224 -21.94 24.06 6.94
N ARG A 225 -20.78 24.72 6.97
CA ARG A 225 -20.56 26.03 6.34
C ARG A 225 -20.62 25.93 4.81
N ALA A 226 -20.03 24.88 4.26
CA ALA A 226 -20.04 24.65 2.81
C ALA A 226 -21.47 24.40 2.28
N LEU A 227 -22.31 23.71 3.06
CA LEU A 227 -23.72 23.49 2.71
C LEU A 227 -24.59 24.75 2.81
N GLN A 228 -24.17 25.75 3.60
CA GLN A 228 -24.85 27.04 3.66
C GLN A 228 -24.44 27.95 2.50
N ASN A 229 -23.20 27.85 2.01
CA ASN A 229 -22.62 28.70 0.97
C ASN A 229 -22.37 27.92 -0.33
N ILE A 230 -23.41 27.28 -0.86
CA ILE A 230 -23.31 26.48 -2.09
C ILE A 230 -23.32 27.39 -3.32
N ASN A 231 -22.33 27.23 -4.19
CA ASN A 231 -22.42 27.71 -5.57
C ASN A 231 -23.19 26.68 -6.41
N TRP A 232 -24.45 27.00 -6.72
CA TRP A 232 -25.34 26.11 -7.47
C TRP A 232 -24.83 25.76 -8.87
N LEU A 233 -24.09 26.66 -9.51
CA LEU A 233 -23.55 26.42 -10.84
C LEU A 233 -22.52 25.29 -10.82
N GLU A 234 -21.54 25.40 -9.92
CA GLU A 234 -20.50 24.37 -9.73
C GLU A 234 -21.11 23.03 -9.31
N LEU A 235 -22.11 23.06 -8.41
CA LEU A 235 -22.84 21.87 -7.99
C LEU A 235 -23.55 21.18 -9.16
N ILE A 236 -24.24 21.95 -10.01
CA ILE A 236 -24.92 21.40 -11.19
C ILE A 236 -23.90 20.83 -12.19
N LEU A 237 -22.77 21.49 -12.42
CA LEU A 237 -21.71 20.97 -13.31
C LEU A 237 -21.14 19.65 -12.78
N SER A 238 -20.86 19.56 -11.47
CA SER A 238 -20.37 18.33 -10.83
C SER A 238 -21.40 17.20 -10.89
N LEU A 239 -22.66 17.46 -10.51
CA LEU A 239 -23.73 16.46 -10.54
C LEU A 239 -24.04 16.00 -11.97
N SER A 240 -24.03 16.91 -12.95
CA SER A 240 -24.20 16.57 -14.37
C SER A 240 -23.07 15.66 -14.86
N THR A 241 -21.83 15.94 -14.43
CA THR A 241 -20.67 15.11 -14.73
C THR A 241 -20.86 13.69 -14.16
N ILE A 242 -21.24 13.56 -12.88
CA ILE A 242 -21.51 12.27 -12.23
C ILE A 242 -22.65 11.53 -12.95
N PHE A 243 -23.73 12.24 -13.28
CA PHE A 243 -24.88 11.69 -13.98
C PHE A 243 -24.49 11.12 -15.35
N ILE A 244 -23.72 11.87 -16.15
CA ILE A 244 -23.23 11.38 -17.44
C ILE A 244 -22.30 10.18 -17.26
N ILE A 245 -21.40 10.18 -16.27
CA ILE A 245 -20.47 9.07 -16.05
C ILE A 245 -21.20 7.74 -15.79
N TYR A 246 -22.27 7.75 -14.99
CA TYR A 246 -23.06 6.56 -14.70
C TYR A 246 -24.12 6.25 -15.75
N GLY A 247 -24.79 7.27 -16.28
CA GLY A 247 -25.86 7.13 -17.27
C GLY A 247 -25.35 6.72 -18.64
N PHE A 248 -24.25 7.31 -19.12
CA PHE A 248 -23.72 7.05 -20.47
C PHE A 248 -23.25 5.60 -20.66
N LYS A 249 -22.86 4.92 -19.58
CA LYS A 249 -22.51 3.48 -19.59
C LYS A 249 -23.67 2.59 -20.06
N ARG A 250 -24.92 3.06 -19.98
CA ARG A 250 -26.11 2.35 -20.49
C ARG A 250 -26.30 2.51 -21.99
N ILE A 251 -25.74 3.56 -22.60
CA ILE A 251 -25.84 3.85 -24.03
C ILE A 251 -24.76 3.07 -24.78
N THR A 252 -23.50 3.23 -24.37
CA THR A 252 -22.38 2.51 -24.97
C THR A 252 -21.29 2.24 -23.96
N LYS A 253 -20.58 1.13 -24.16
CA LYS A 253 -19.38 0.76 -23.40
C LYS A 253 -18.10 0.95 -24.20
N ALA A 254 -18.19 1.35 -25.47
CA ALA A 254 -17.05 1.52 -26.35
C ALA A 254 -16.29 2.83 -26.07
N ILE A 255 -17.02 3.89 -25.69
CA ILE A 255 -16.45 5.21 -25.40
C ILE A 255 -16.39 5.41 -23.88
N PRO A 256 -15.27 5.90 -23.32
CA PRO A 256 -15.15 6.16 -21.89
C PRO A 256 -16.12 7.26 -21.41
N SER A 257 -16.98 6.95 -20.44
CA SER A 257 -17.99 7.92 -19.98
C SER A 257 -17.40 9.14 -19.27
N SER A 258 -16.22 9.03 -18.66
CA SER A 258 -15.49 10.15 -18.07
C SER A 258 -15.02 11.17 -19.10
N LEU A 259 -14.61 10.71 -20.29
CA LEU A 259 -14.24 11.59 -21.39
C LEU A 259 -15.48 12.32 -21.93
N VAL A 260 -16.59 11.60 -22.11
CA VAL A 260 -17.84 12.21 -22.60
C VAL A 260 -18.33 13.26 -21.61
N ALA A 261 -18.31 12.96 -20.31
CA ALA A 261 -18.66 13.92 -19.28
C ALA A 261 -17.74 15.15 -19.32
N LEU A 262 -16.42 14.96 -19.44
CA LEU A 262 -15.46 16.06 -19.56
C LEU A 262 -15.78 16.96 -20.76
N ILE A 263 -15.94 16.39 -21.95
CA ILE A 263 -16.12 17.16 -23.19
C ILE A 263 -17.49 17.85 -23.21
N VAL A 264 -18.55 17.12 -22.87
CA VAL A 264 -19.93 17.64 -22.94
C VAL A 264 -20.15 18.72 -21.89
N VAL A 265 -19.80 18.48 -20.62
CA VAL A 265 -20.07 19.43 -19.55
C VAL A 265 -19.17 20.67 -19.68
N SER A 266 -17.87 20.49 -19.97
CA SER A 266 -16.99 21.64 -20.20
C SER A 266 -17.38 22.41 -21.47
N GLY A 267 -17.80 21.71 -22.54
CA GLY A 267 -18.23 22.35 -23.78
C GLY A 267 -19.49 23.19 -23.60
N VAL A 268 -20.45 22.72 -22.80
CA VAL A 268 -21.63 23.51 -22.40
C VAL A 268 -21.20 24.72 -21.57
N ALA A 269 -20.36 24.52 -20.55
CA ALA A 269 -19.92 25.62 -19.68
C ALA A 269 -19.21 26.74 -20.47
N VAL A 270 -18.28 26.36 -21.36
CA VAL A 270 -17.54 27.29 -22.23
C VAL A 270 -18.47 27.93 -23.27
N GLY A 271 -19.32 27.14 -23.93
CA GLY A 271 -20.16 27.60 -25.04
C GLY A 271 -21.25 28.59 -24.61
N PHE A 272 -21.77 28.43 -23.39
CA PHE A 272 -22.76 29.36 -22.81
C PHE A 272 -22.12 30.51 -22.00
N GLY A 273 -20.79 30.56 -21.89
CA GLY A 273 -20.09 31.60 -21.13
C GLY A 273 -20.47 31.63 -19.65
N LEU A 274 -20.62 30.44 -19.04
CA LEU A 274 -21.00 30.32 -17.64
C LEU A 274 -19.89 30.88 -16.71
N ASP A 275 -20.28 31.49 -15.59
CA ASP A 275 -19.35 32.00 -14.57
C ASP A 275 -18.94 30.88 -13.60
N TYR A 276 -17.99 30.06 -14.05
CA TYR A 276 -17.41 28.96 -13.28
C TYR A 276 -15.92 29.19 -13.01
N ARG A 277 -15.35 28.45 -12.06
CA ARG A 277 -13.92 28.47 -11.79
C ARG A 277 -13.16 27.51 -12.73
N PRO A 278 -12.33 28.01 -13.65
CA PRO A 278 -11.48 27.16 -14.47
C PRO A 278 -10.34 26.54 -13.64
N ILE A 279 -9.71 25.50 -14.18
CA ILE A 279 -8.47 24.95 -13.63
C ILE A 279 -7.27 25.88 -13.89
N GLU A 280 -6.18 25.66 -13.17
CA GLU A 280 -4.93 26.39 -13.37
C GLU A 280 -4.40 26.26 -14.82
N GLU A 281 -3.73 27.30 -15.30
CA GLU A 281 -3.20 27.32 -16.65
C GLU A 281 -2.16 26.23 -16.87
N ILE A 282 -2.23 25.58 -18.04
CA ILE A 282 -1.28 24.56 -18.45
C ILE A 282 -0.21 25.26 -19.30
N PRO A 283 1.07 25.17 -18.94
CA PRO A 283 2.15 25.79 -19.70
C PRO A 283 2.16 25.25 -21.13
N SER A 284 2.28 26.18 -22.08
CA SER A 284 2.37 25.85 -23.51
C SER A 284 3.81 25.56 -23.88
N GLY A 285 4.04 24.51 -24.69
CA GLY A 285 5.36 24.12 -25.16
C GLY A 285 5.84 22.78 -24.62
N LEU A 286 7.08 22.42 -24.98
CA LEU A 286 7.67 21.15 -24.55
C LEU A 286 7.99 21.16 -23.05
N PRO A 287 7.78 20.05 -22.32
CA PRO A 287 8.19 19.95 -20.93
C PRO A 287 9.70 20.18 -20.79
N ILE A 288 10.09 21.09 -19.90
CA ILE A 288 11.48 21.44 -19.60
C ILE A 288 11.93 20.69 -18.34
N PRO A 289 13.13 20.08 -18.30
CA PRO A 289 13.62 19.41 -17.11
C PRO A 289 13.94 20.42 -15.99
N ASN A 290 13.47 20.14 -14.78
CA ASN A 290 13.74 20.92 -13.57
C ASN A 290 15.11 20.55 -13.01
N LEU A 291 16.17 21.21 -13.53
CA LEU A 291 17.54 20.94 -13.11
C LEU A 291 17.86 21.38 -11.67
N GLU A 292 17.00 22.19 -11.06
CA GLU A 292 17.11 22.62 -9.66
C GLU A 292 17.17 21.44 -8.68
N ILE A 293 16.55 20.31 -9.02
CA ILE A 293 16.63 19.05 -8.26
C ILE A 293 18.10 18.67 -7.94
N PHE A 294 19.03 18.95 -8.85
CA PHE A 294 20.44 18.63 -8.70
C PHE A 294 21.26 19.81 -8.16
N THR A 295 20.97 21.04 -8.57
CA THR A 295 21.76 22.21 -8.18
C THR A 295 21.45 22.69 -6.77
N SER A 296 20.19 22.57 -6.31
CA SER A 296 19.77 22.94 -4.95
C SER A 296 19.69 21.74 -4.00
N PHE A 297 20.32 20.62 -4.35
CA PHE A 297 20.24 19.39 -3.56
C PHE A 297 20.91 19.57 -2.18
N LYS A 298 20.13 19.38 -1.12
CA LYS A 298 20.61 19.32 0.26
C LYS A 298 20.14 18.03 0.90
N LEU A 299 21.08 17.19 1.33
CA LEU A 299 20.76 15.89 1.94
C LEU A 299 19.83 16.06 3.16
N ASN A 300 20.09 17.05 4.00
CA ASN A 300 19.29 17.34 5.20
C ASN A 300 17.82 17.65 4.89
N SER A 301 17.51 18.24 3.73
CA SER A 301 16.13 18.54 3.33
C SER A 301 15.37 17.31 2.84
N VAL A 302 16.07 16.24 2.45
CA VAL A 302 15.47 15.02 1.88
C VAL A 302 15.41 13.88 2.91
N THR A 303 16.37 13.81 3.83
CA THR A 303 16.46 12.78 4.88
C THR A 303 15.13 12.55 5.63
N PRO A 304 14.37 13.58 6.06
CA PRO A 304 13.10 13.38 6.75
C PRO A 304 12.05 12.61 5.92
N TYR A 305 12.17 12.68 4.59
CA TYR A 305 11.23 12.10 3.65
C TYR A 305 11.69 10.76 3.06
N PHE A 306 12.75 10.16 3.60
CA PHE A 306 13.26 8.86 3.14
C PHE A 306 12.19 7.76 3.22
N PHE A 307 11.55 7.58 4.38
CA PHE A 307 10.49 6.57 4.57
C PHE A 307 9.24 6.90 3.75
N THR A 308 8.99 8.17 3.52
CA THR A 308 7.91 8.66 2.68
C THR A 308 8.13 8.27 1.21
N ALA A 309 9.34 8.49 0.69
CA ALA A 309 9.75 8.04 -0.64
C ALA A 309 9.69 6.51 -0.77
N LEU A 310 10.13 5.79 0.26
CA LEU A 310 10.06 4.33 0.31
C LEU A 310 8.61 3.82 0.28
N THR A 311 7.72 4.49 1.00
CA THR A 311 6.29 4.13 1.01
C THR A 311 5.66 4.37 -0.35
N LEU A 312 5.98 5.50 -0.98
CA LEU A 312 5.52 5.81 -2.34
C LEU A 312 6.05 4.78 -3.36
N ALA A 313 7.30 4.34 -3.22
CA ALA A 313 7.90 3.30 -4.06
C ALA A 313 7.21 1.93 -3.87
N LEU A 314 6.96 1.53 -2.62
CA LEU A 314 6.25 0.30 -2.27
C LEU A 314 4.81 0.33 -2.77
N LEU A 315 4.10 1.45 -2.57
CA LEU A 315 2.74 1.64 -3.07
C LEU A 315 2.68 1.52 -4.59
N GLY A 316 3.56 2.22 -5.31
CA GLY A 316 3.64 2.13 -6.76
C GLY A 316 3.98 0.71 -7.25
N ALA A 317 4.77 -0.03 -6.47
CA ALA A 317 5.08 -1.43 -6.73
C ALA A 317 3.85 -2.34 -6.56
N ILE A 318 3.06 -2.13 -5.50
CA ILE A 318 1.83 -2.89 -5.23
C ILE A 318 0.80 -2.68 -6.34
N ASP A 319 0.46 -1.42 -6.61
CA ASP A 319 -0.54 -1.04 -7.63
C ASP A 319 -0.14 -1.57 -9.01
N SER A 320 1.14 -1.44 -9.36
CA SER A 320 1.66 -1.92 -10.64
C SER A 320 1.57 -3.43 -10.78
N LEU A 321 1.97 -4.18 -9.76
CA LEU A 321 1.94 -5.65 -9.84
C LEU A 321 0.53 -6.22 -9.75
N LEU A 322 -0.38 -5.61 -8.98
CA LEU A 322 -1.79 -5.98 -9.01
C LEU A 322 -2.40 -5.73 -10.40
N THR A 323 -2.05 -4.60 -11.03
CA THR A 323 -2.44 -4.32 -12.42
C THR A 323 -1.86 -5.35 -13.39
N SER A 324 -0.61 -5.77 -13.19
CA SER A 324 0.03 -6.80 -14.00
C SER A 324 -0.69 -8.14 -13.92
N VAL A 325 -1.18 -8.53 -12.74
CA VAL A 325 -1.97 -9.74 -12.55
C VAL A 325 -3.31 -9.66 -13.29
N VAL A 326 -3.96 -8.50 -13.31
CA VAL A 326 -5.18 -8.30 -14.12
C VAL A 326 -4.87 -8.41 -15.61
N ALA A 327 -3.80 -7.75 -16.08
CA ALA A 327 -3.37 -7.82 -17.46
C ALA A 327 -3.09 -9.28 -17.89
N ASP A 328 -2.30 -10.01 -17.11
CA ASP A 328 -1.96 -11.42 -17.36
C ASP A 328 -3.19 -12.33 -17.45
N ASN A 329 -4.18 -12.12 -16.58
CA ASN A 329 -5.41 -12.90 -16.61
C ASN A 329 -6.23 -12.66 -17.88
N MET A 330 -6.18 -11.45 -18.44
CA MET A 330 -6.87 -11.08 -19.68
C MET A 330 -6.12 -11.53 -20.93
N THR A 331 -4.81 -11.34 -20.96
CA THR A 331 -3.95 -11.66 -22.12
C THR A 331 -3.47 -13.11 -22.13
N LYS A 332 -3.69 -13.86 -21.04
CA LYS A 332 -3.16 -15.21 -20.80
C LYS A 332 -1.63 -15.25 -20.86
N THR A 333 -0.98 -14.21 -20.35
CA THR A 333 0.49 -14.11 -20.26
C THR A 333 0.97 -14.21 -18.82
N LYS A 334 2.30 -14.15 -18.62
CA LYS A 334 2.93 -13.95 -17.32
C LYS A 334 3.88 -12.78 -17.37
N HIS A 335 3.69 -11.81 -16.50
CA HIS A 335 4.56 -10.67 -16.35
C HIS A 335 5.89 -11.04 -15.66
N LYS A 336 6.85 -10.11 -15.72
CA LYS A 336 8.13 -10.19 -15.01
C LYS A 336 8.15 -9.16 -13.88
N PRO A 337 7.81 -9.52 -12.62
CA PRO A 337 7.58 -8.56 -11.54
C PRO A 337 8.74 -7.58 -11.31
N ASN A 338 9.96 -8.11 -11.20
CA ASN A 338 11.15 -7.29 -10.94
C ASN A 338 11.44 -6.30 -12.07
N LYS A 339 11.22 -6.73 -13.32
CA LYS A 339 11.38 -5.87 -14.49
C LYS A 339 10.30 -4.80 -14.54
N GLU A 340 9.09 -5.13 -14.11
CA GLU A 340 8.00 -4.17 -13.98
C GLU A 340 8.36 -3.08 -12.96
N LEU A 341 8.89 -3.44 -11.79
CA LEU A 341 9.32 -2.46 -10.79
C LEU A 341 10.42 -1.52 -11.30
N VAL A 342 11.43 -2.07 -11.99
CA VAL A 342 12.48 -1.26 -12.62
C VAL A 342 11.88 -0.30 -13.65
N GLY A 343 10.96 -0.78 -14.50
CA GLY A 343 10.31 0.07 -15.49
C GLY A 343 9.49 1.20 -14.87
N GLN A 344 8.68 0.89 -13.86
CA GLN A 344 7.91 1.91 -13.12
C GLN A 344 8.82 2.93 -12.44
N GLY A 345 9.89 2.48 -11.79
CA GLY A 345 10.84 3.36 -11.13
C GLY A 345 11.53 4.30 -12.11
N ILE A 346 11.95 3.81 -13.29
CA ILE A 346 12.49 4.67 -14.36
C ILE A 346 11.45 5.70 -14.83
N GLY A 347 10.20 5.27 -15.05
CA GLY A 347 9.12 6.16 -15.44
C GLY A 347 8.85 7.26 -14.42
N ASN A 348 8.82 6.91 -13.13
CA ASN A 348 8.63 7.85 -12.03
C ASN A 348 9.82 8.80 -11.85
N SER A 349 11.05 8.31 -11.96
CA SER A 349 12.26 9.13 -11.90
C SER A 349 12.29 10.18 -13.02
N ILE A 350 11.98 9.77 -14.25
CA ILE A 350 11.94 10.70 -15.39
C ILE A 350 10.78 11.69 -15.22
N ALA A 351 9.58 11.23 -14.82
CA ALA A 351 8.47 12.12 -14.54
C ALA A 351 8.82 13.20 -13.53
N ALA A 352 9.47 12.84 -12.42
CA ALA A 352 9.91 13.79 -11.40
C ALA A 352 10.86 14.86 -11.96
N VAL A 353 11.80 14.49 -12.82
CA VAL A 353 12.71 15.46 -13.47
C VAL A 353 11.94 16.49 -14.30
N PHE A 354 10.86 16.11 -14.97
CA PHE A 354 10.03 17.02 -15.75
C PHE A 354 8.90 17.67 -14.94
N GLY A 355 8.89 17.56 -13.61
CA GLY A 355 7.86 18.17 -12.76
C GLY A 355 6.55 17.37 -12.67
N GLY A 356 6.58 16.10 -13.08
CA GLY A 356 5.44 15.20 -13.04
C GLY A 356 5.24 14.54 -11.68
N ILE A 357 3.97 14.33 -11.30
CA ILE A 357 3.63 13.55 -10.11
C ILE A 357 3.84 12.05 -10.37
N PRO A 358 4.19 11.27 -9.33
CA PRO A 358 4.46 9.84 -9.47
C PRO A 358 3.17 9.06 -9.72
N GLY A 359 3.34 7.85 -10.25
CA GLY A 359 2.25 6.99 -10.68
C GLY A 359 2.62 5.52 -10.68
N ALA A 360 1.67 4.71 -11.13
CA ALA A 360 1.76 3.26 -11.11
C ALA A 360 0.96 2.66 -12.28
N GLY A 361 0.84 1.33 -12.30
CA GLY A 361 -0.06 0.63 -13.22
C GLY A 361 -1.51 1.07 -13.00
N ALA A 362 -2.20 1.42 -14.09
CA ALA A 362 -3.58 1.86 -14.05
C ALA A 362 -4.51 0.77 -14.62
N THR A 363 -5.24 0.08 -13.75
CA THR A 363 -6.10 -1.06 -14.11
C THR A 363 -7.10 -0.73 -15.21
N ILE A 364 -7.88 0.35 -15.09
CA ILE A 364 -8.92 0.69 -16.08
C ILE A 364 -8.29 1.02 -17.44
N ARG A 365 -7.19 1.78 -17.46
CA ARG A 365 -6.49 2.14 -18.71
C ARG A 365 -5.90 0.89 -19.38
N THR A 366 -5.37 -0.03 -18.58
CA THR A 366 -4.83 -1.31 -19.04
C THR A 366 -5.92 -2.22 -19.59
N VAL A 367 -7.07 -2.32 -18.90
CA VAL A 367 -8.23 -3.07 -19.38
C VAL A 367 -8.70 -2.51 -20.73
N VAL A 368 -8.88 -1.19 -20.83
CA VAL A 368 -9.31 -0.54 -22.08
C VAL A 368 -8.30 -0.74 -23.21
N ASN A 369 -7.00 -0.65 -22.91
CA ASN A 369 -5.95 -0.93 -23.87
C ASN A 369 -6.06 -2.35 -24.43
N ILE A 370 -6.17 -3.36 -23.56
CA ILE A 370 -6.26 -4.76 -23.94
C ILE A 370 -7.56 -5.03 -24.73
N THR A 371 -8.70 -4.51 -24.28
CA THR A 371 -9.99 -4.71 -24.97
C THR A 371 -10.05 -4.01 -26.32
N SER A 372 -9.27 -2.94 -26.50
CA SER A 372 -9.16 -2.20 -27.77
C SER A 372 -8.10 -2.79 -28.71
N GLY A 373 -7.47 -3.91 -28.34
CA GLY A 373 -6.57 -4.67 -29.20
C GLY A 373 -5.07 -4.48 -28.92
N GLY A 374 -4.69 -3.75 -27.86
CA GLY A 374 -3.30 -3.60 -27.44
C GLY A 374 -2.71 -4.92 -26.91
N LYS A 375 -1.52 -5.28 -27.40
CA LYS A 375 -0.82 -6.54 -27.07
C LYS A 375 0.65 -6.34 -26.68
N THR A 376 1.28 -5.28 -27.18
CA THR A 376 2.71 -5.03 -26.95
C THR A 376 2.95 -3.74 -26.18
N LYS A 377 4.21 -3.54 -25.74
CA LYS A 377 4.68 -2.32 -25.06
C LYS A 377 4.43 -1.05 -25.86
N LEU A 378 4.31 -1.18 -27.19
CA LEU A 378 4.11 -0.07 -28.09
C LEU A 378 2.81 0.70 -27.74
N SER A 379 1.77 0.01 -27.26
CA SER A 379 0.51 0.68 -26.91
C SER A 379 0.68 1.68 -25.76
N GLY A 380 1.49 1.34 -24.74
CA GLY A 380 1.78 2.25 -23.63
C GLY A 380 2.65 3.44 -24.03
N MET A 381 3.59 3.22 -24.94
CA MET A 381 4.40 4.29 -25.55
C MET A 381 3.52 5.24 -26.37
N ILE A 382 2.62 4.71 -27.20
CA ILE A 382 1.67 5.49 -28.00
C ILE A 382 0.76 6.32 -27.10
N ALA A 383 0.26 5.77 -25.98
CA ALA A 383 -0.54 6.51 -25.03
C ALA A 383 0.21 7.72 -24.45
N GLY A 384 1.49 7.57 -24.10
CA GLY A 384 2.32 8.68 -23.63
C GLY A 384 2.58 9.75 -24.70
N ILE A 385 2.87 9.33 -25.94
CA ILE A 385 3.04 10.25 -27.08
C ILE A 385 1.75 11.01 -27.38
N LEU A 386 0.60 10.34 -27.35
CA LEU A 386 -0.70 10.96 -27.56
C LEU A 386 -0.95 12.06 -26.52
N LEU A 387 -0.68 11.79 -25.24
CA LEU A 387 -0.83 12.78 -24.18
C LEU A 387 0.12 13.98 -24.37
N LEU A 388 1.33 13.75 -24.87
CA LEU A 388 2.26 14.83 -25.23
C LEU A 388 1.71 15.68 -26.38
N ILE A 389 1.13 15.05 -27.42
CA ILE A 389 0.49 15.77 -28.52
C ILE A 389 -0.69 16.60 -28.00
N ILE A 390 -1.51 16.03 -27.12
CA ILE A 390 -2.66 16.74 -26.51
C ILE A 390 -2.19 17.93 -25.67
N LEU A 391 -1.14 17.78 -24.87
CA LEU A 391 -0.53 18.88 -24.12
C LEU A 391 -0.16 20.03 -25.06
N LEU A 392 0.57 19.73 -26.14
CA LEU A 392 1.08 20.74 -27.07
C LEU A 392 -0.02 21.40 -27.92
N ALA A 393 -1.05 20.64 -28.30
CA ALA A 393 -2.10 21.13 -29.19
C ALA A 393 -3.31 21.74 -28.46
N LEU A 394 -3.67 21.20 -27.30
CA LEU A 394 -4.92 21.51 -26.60
C LEU A 394 -4.71 22.13 -25.20
N GLY A 395 -3.47 22.44 -24.80
CA GLY A 395 -3.16 23.06 -23.50
C GLY A 395 -4.03 24.29 -23.17
N PRO A 396 -4.12 25.31 -24.05
CA PRO A 396 -4.96 26.50 -23.83
C PRO A 396 -6.47 26.22 -23.80
N ILE A 397 -6.92 25.12 -24.39
CA ILE A 397 -8.32 24.71 -24.34
C ILE A 397 -8.59 23.96 -23.04
N ALA A 398 -7.65 23.13 -22.60
CA ALA A 398 -7.75 22.37 -21.37
C ALA A 398 -7.76 23.26 -20.12
N SER A 399 -7.10 24.42 -20.11
CA SER A 399 -7.18 25.37 -18.99
C SER A 399 -8.60 25.94 -18.78
N LYS A 400 -9.47 25.88 -19.78
CA LYS A 400 -10.88 26.34 -19.66
C LYS A 400 -11.80 25.31 -19.01
N ILE A 401 -11.31 24.13 -18.64
CA ILE A 401 -12.12 23.09 -18.02
C ILE A 401 -12.59 23.58 -16.63
N PRO A 402 -13.89 23.49 -16.28
CA PRO A 402 -14.35 23.81 -14.94
C PRO A 402 -13.79 22.87 -13.87
N ALA A 403 -13.37 23.41 -12.73
CA ALA A 403 -12.85 22.62 -11.62
C ALA A 403 -13.89 21.61 -11.08
N ALA A 404 -15.18 21.99 -11.05
CA ALA A 404 -16.27 21.09 -10.62
C ALA A 404 -16.45 19.86 -11.52
N VAL A 405 -16.11 19.95 -12.81
CA VAL A 405 -16.15 18.78 -13.71
C VAL A 405 -15.09 17.77 -13.30
N LEU A 406 -13.87 18.23 -12.96
CA LEU A 406 -12.83 17.33 -12.45
C LEU A 406 -13.18 16.77 -11.08
N ALA A 407 -13.81 17.57 -10.20
CA ALA A 407 -14.31 17.10 -8.91
C ALA A 407 -15.35 15.97 -9.09
N GLY A 408 -16.32 16.15 -9.99
CA GLY A 408 -17.31 15.12 -10.33
C GLY A 408 -16.65 13.83 -10.86
N ILE A 409 -15.64 13.95 -11.73
CA ILE A 409 -14.85 12.79 -12.19
C ILE A 409 -14.17 12.10 -11.00
N LEU A 410 -13.46 12.84 -10.15
CA LEU A 410 -12.74 12.29 -9.01
C LEU A 410 -13.67 11.64 -7.97
N ILE A 411 -14.87 12.19 -7.73
CA ILE A 411 -15.88 11.54 -6.87
C ILE A 411 -16.22 10.16 -7.43
N THR A 412 -16.50 10.04 -8.73
CA THR A 412 -16.80 8.73 -9.33
C THR A 412 -15.62 7.76 -9.28
N VAL A 413 -14.39 8.28 -9.35
CA VAL A 413 -13.16 7.48 -9.18
C VAL A 413 -12.99 7.02 -7.74
N GLY A 414 -13.20 7.90 -6.77
CA GLY A 414 -13.16 7.58 -5.35
C GLY A 414 -14.16 6.47 -5.01
N ILE A 415 -15.37 6.54 -5.57
CA ILE A 415 -16.36 5.46 -5.51
C ILE A 415 -15.78 4.19 -6.14
N GLY A 416 -15.26 4.25 -7.36
CA GLY A 416 -14.76 3.08 -8.09
C GLY A 416 -13.52 2.39 -7.52
N VAL A 417 -12.72 3.06 -6.70
CA VAL A 417 -11.49 2.51 -6.09
C VAL A 417 -11.79 1.73 -4.81
N MET A 418 -12.91 1.98 -4.13
CA MET A 418 -13.28 1.24 -2.91
C MET A 418 -13.49 -0.26 -3.18
N ASP A 419 -13.00 -1.12 -2.28
CA ASP A 419 -13.16 -2.57 -2.40
C ASP A 419 -14.55 -3.02 -1.90
N TYR A 420 -15.57 -2.80 -2.72
CA TYR A 420 -16.94 -3.23 -2.41
C TYR A 420 -17.07 -4.73 -2.20
N LYS A 421 -16.22 -5.55 -2.82
CA LYS A 421 -16.27 -7.01 -2.64
C LYS A 421 -15.80 -7.37 -1.24
N GLY A 422 -14.66 -6.83 -0.81
CA GLY A 422 -14.15 -6.99 0.55
C GLY A 422 -15.14 -6.47 1.61
N LEU A 423 -15.67 -5.25 1.42
CA LEU A 423 -16.65 -4.66 2.35
C LEU A 423 -17.94 -5.48 2.44
N LYS A 424 -18.47 -5.96 1.31
CA LYS A 424 -19.69 -6.79 1.30
C LYS A 424 -19.45 -8.18 1.90
N ALA A 425 -18.21 -8.67 1.87
CA ALA A 425 -17.83 -9.96 2.45
C ALA A 425 -17.65 -9.93 3.97
N ILE A 426 -17.54 -8.75 4.61
CA ILE A 426 -17.35 -8.59 6.08
C ILE A 426 -18.24 -9.53 6.91
N PRO A 427 -19.57 -9.60 6.67
CA PRO A 427 -20.44 -10.42 7.52
C PRO A 427 -20.20 -11.93 7.38
N SER A 428 -19.58 -12.36 6.28
CA SER A 428 -19.31 -13.77 5.98
C SER A 428 -17.94 -14.25 6.44
N LEU A 429 -17.07 -13.35 6.91
CA LEU A 429 -15.71 -13.71 7.33
C LEU A 429 -15.71 -14.42 8.70
N PRO A 430 -14.82 -15.41 8.90
CA PRO A 430 -14.76 -16.18 10.13
C PRO A 430 -14.36 -15.31 11.32
N LYS A 431 -15.07 -15.47 12.45
CA LYS A 431 -14.80 -14.75 13.70
C LYS A 431 -13.78 -15.52 14.53
N ASP A 432 -12.52 -15.38 14.16
CA ASP A 432 -11.36 -16.07 14.73
C ASP A 432 -10.73 -15.38 15.95
N ILE A 433 -11.14 -14.15 16.28
CA ILE A 433 -10.68 -13.42 17.47
C ILE A 433 -11.80 -13.30 18.50
N LYS A 434 -11.47 -13.58 19.77
CA LYS A 434 -12.28 -13.23 20.95
C LYS A 434 -11.59 -12.10 21.71
N ILE A 435 -12.20 -10.91 21.79
CA ILE A 435 -11.77 -9.82 22.68
C ILE A 435 -12.93 -9.59 23.65
N GLY A 436 -12.78 -10.10 24.88
CA GLY A 436 -13.85 -10.08 25.87
C GLY A 436 -15.13 -10.77 25.37
N PRO A 437 -16.32 -10.12 25.42
CA PRO A 437 -17.57 -10.71 24.95
C PRO A 437 -17.74 -10.67 23.42
N LEU A 438 -16.92 -9.89 22.69
CA LEU A 438 -17.05 -9.68 21.25
C LEU A 438 -16.23 -10.69 20.46
N LYS A 439 -16.89 -11.36 19.50
CA LYS A 439 -16.26 -12.21 18.48
C LYS A 439 -16.07 -11.40 17.21
N LEU A 440 -14.82 -11.16 16.83
CA LEU A 440 -14.42 -10.37 15.66
C LEU A 440 -13.60 -11.23 14.69
N SER A 441 -13.57 -10.84 13.43
CA SER A 441 -12.69 -11.45 12.43
C SER A 441 -11.37 -10.67 12.38
N SER A 442 -10.24 -11.39 12.43
CA SER A 442 -8.89 -10.83 12.31
C SER A 442 -8.74 -9.98 11.04
N GLU A 443 -9.24 -10.50 9.92
CA GLU A 443 -9.22 -9.82 8.63
C GLU A 443 -10.03 -8.53 8.66
N VAL A 444 -11.26 -8.56 9.22
CA VAL A 444 -12.11 -7.37 9.34
C VAL A 444 -11.46 -6.33 10.24
N THR A 445 -10.90 -6.74 11.38
CA THR A 445 -10.22 -5.84 12.31
C THR A 445 -9.06 -5.13 11.62
N ILE A 446 -8.17 -5.87 10.93
CA ILE A 446 -7.05 -5.28 10.17
C ILE A 446 -7.58 -4.28 9.13
N MET A 447 -8.57 -4.68 8.34
CA MET A 447 -9.14 -3.84 7.29
C MET A 447 -9.73 -2.54 7.83
N ILE A 448 -10.51 -2.59 8.91
CA ILE A 448 -11.13 -1.41 9.53
C ILE A 448 -10.06 -0.54 10.21
N THR A 449 -9.08 -1.13 10.88
CA THR A 449 -7.96 -0.38 11.47
C THR A 449 -7.20 0.39 10.40
N VAL A 450 -6.83 -0.26 9.29
CA VAL A 450 -6.16 0.42 8.17
C VAL A 450 -7.07 1.50 7.60
N LEU A 451 -8.35 1.21 7.34
CA LEU A 451 -9.32 2.17 6.81
C LEU A 451 -9.38 3.46 7.66
N LEU A 452 -9.57 3.32 8.97
CA LEU A 452 -9.75 4.44 9.88
C LEU A 452 -8.45 5.23 10.07
N LEU A 453 -7.33 4.54 10.34
CA LEU A 453 -6.03 5.22 10.53
C LEU A 453 -5.59 5.94 9.25
N SER A 454 -5.80 5.32 8.08
CA SER A 454 -5.47 5.93 6.80
C SER A 454 -6.31 7.17 6.50
N THR A 455 -7.60 7.14 6.85
CA THR A 455 -8.53 8.24 6.54
C THR A 455 -8.33 9.43 7.49
N PHE A 456 -8.18 9.17 8.79
CA PHE A 456 -8.24 10.22 9.82
C PHE A 456 -6.88 10.64 10.39
N TRP A 457 -5.84 9.81 10.25
CA TRP A 457 -4.54 10.08 10.85
C TRP A 457 -3.45 10.20 9.80
N ASP A 458 -2.91 9.07 9.34
CA ASP A 458 -1.84 9.04 8.37
C ASP A 458 -1.90 7.77 7.52
N LEU A 459 -1.96 7.96 6.22
CA LEU A 459 -2.09 6.90 5.22
C LEU A 459 -0.88 5.96 5.22
N ILE A 460 0.33 6.49 5.41
CA ILE A 460 1.59 5.76 5.34
C ILE A 460 1.74 4.87 6.57
N PHE A 461 1.60 5.44 7.77
CA PHE A 461 1.72 4.68 9.01
C PHE A 461 0.63 3.61 9.16
N ALA A 462 -0.59 3.89 8.69
CA ALA A 462 -1.70 2.94 8.73
C ALA A 462 -1.40 1.64 7.96
N VAL A 463 -0.78 1.71 6.77
CA VAL A 463 -0.40 0.52 6.00
C VAL A 463 0.69 -0.27 6.73
N GLY A 464 1.68 0.41 7.29
CA GLY A 464 2.75 -0.24 8.07
C GLY A 464 2.20 -0.96 9.30
N ILE A 465 1.36 -0.29 10.09
CA ILE A 465 0.68 -0.88 11.26
C ILE A 465 -0.20 -2.06 10.82
N GLY A 466 -0.96 -1.91 9.73
CA GLY A 466 -1.79 -2.97 9.17
C GLY A 466 -1.00 -4.21 8.77
N LEU A 467 0.15 -4.03 8.13
CA LEU A 467 1.07 -5.12 7.76
C LEU A 467 1.63 -5.84 8.99
N VAL A 468 2.03 -5.09 10.03
CA VAL A 468 2.55 -5.68 11.28
C VAL A 468 1.46 -6.51 11.97
N ILE A 469 0.26 -5.93 12.16
CA ILE A 469 -0.87 -6.63 12.78
C ILE A 469 -1.24 -7.86 11.94
N ALA A 470 -1.33 -7.73 10.62
CA ALA A 470 -1.66 -8.84 9.74
C ALA A 470 -0.63 -9.97 9.78
N SER A 471 0.66 -9.63 9.85
CA SER A 471 1.74 -10.61 9.99
C SER A 471 1.68 -11.35 11.32
N LEU A 472 1.47 -10.63 12.43
CA LEU A 472 1.29 -11.21 13.77
C LEU A 472 0.06 -12.12 13.85
N MET A 473 -1.07 -11.67 13.30
CA MET A 473 -2.31 -12.46 13.24
C MET A 473 -2.16 -13.70 12.37
N PHE A 474 -1.48 -13.59 11.23
CA PHE A 474 -1.18 -14.74 10.38
C PHE A 474 -0.27 -15.74 11.11
N MET A 475 0.80 -15.27 11.76
CA MET A 475 1.69 -16.15 12.54
C MET A 475 0.94 -16.87 13.66
N LYS A 476 0.12 -16.16 14.42
CA LYS A 476 -0.73 -16.76 15.46
C LYS A 476 -1.69 -17.81 14.86
N LYS A 477 -2.41 -17.46 13.79
CA LYS A 477 -3.38 -18.36 13.15
C LYS A 477 -2.74 -19.63 12.60
N ILE A 478 -1.57 -19.53 11.99
CA ILE A 478 -0.83 -20.70 11.51
C ILE A 478 -0.28 -21.53 12.68
N GLY A 479 0.13 -20.89 13.78
CA GLY A 479 0.50 -21.58 15.03
C GLY A 479 -0.67 -22.35 15.62
N ASP A 480 -1.81 -21.71 15.84
CA ASP A 480 -3.02 -22.32 16.39
C ASP A 480 -3.50 -23.49 15.50
N LEU A 481 -3.55 -23.30 14.17
CA LEU A 481 -3.94 -24.36 13.22
C LEU A 481 -2.95 -25.52 13.19
N THR A 482 -1.66 -25.21 13.38
CA THR A 482 -0.63 -26.24 13.50
C THR A 482 -0.86 -27.03 14.78
N ALA A 483 -1.05 -26.37 15.92
CA ALA A 483 -1.31 -26.99 17.20
C ALA A 483 -2.56 -27.87 17.18
N GLU A 484 -3.66 -27.39 16.58
CA GLU A 484 -4.89 -28.19 16.43
C GLU A 484 -4.68 -29.46 15.60
N ARG A 485 -3.92 -29.37 14.49
CA ARG A 485 -3.56 -30.53 13.66
C ARG A 485 -2.49 -31.42 14.29
N SER A 486 -1.81 -30.88 15.30
CA SER A 486 -0.78 -31.60 16.03
C SER A 486 -1.39 -32.66 16.98
N ASP A 487 -2.73 -32.68 17.12
CA ASP A 487 -3.50 -33.64 17.93
C ASP A 487 -2.98 -33.73 19.37
N VAL A 488 -2.59 -32.58 19.90
CA VAL A 488 -2.01 -32.39 21.24
C VAL A 488 -3.09 -32.44 22.33
N LYS A 489 -4.36 -32.59 21.93
CA LYS A 489 -5.49 -32.65 22.86
C LYS A 489 -5.53 -34.03 23.54
N PRO A 490 -5.88 -34.08 24.85
CA PRO A 490 -5.90 -35.30 25.67
C PRO A 490 -7.12 -36.20 25.37
N LEU A 491 -7.36 -36.50 24.09
CA LEU A 491 -8.32 -37.53 23.67
C LEU A 491 -7.50 -38.70 23.15
N LYS A 492 -7.87 -39.93 23.56
CA LYS A 492 -7.22 -41.19 23.15
C LYS A 492 -6.80 -41.11 21.68
N GLU A 493 -5.49 -41.00 21.43
CA GLU A 493 -4.96 -40.95 20.06
C GLU A 493 -5.35 -42.23 19.32
N GLU A 494 -5.87 -42.08 18.10
CA GLU A 494 -6.09 -43.22 17.22
C GLU A 494 -4.74 -43.77 16.74
N ALA A 495 -4.53 -45.07 16.94
CA ALA A 495 -3.34 -45.76 16.49
C ALA A 495 -3.18 -45.63 14.96
N TRP A 496 -1.95 -45.43 14.49
CA TRP A 496 -1.68 -45.40 13.05
C TRP A 496 -1.86 -46.79 12.43
N ALA A 497 -2.09 -46.85 11.11
CA ALA A 497 -2.36 -48.10 10.41
C ALA A 497 -1.22 -49.14 10.55
N ASP A 498 0.01 -48.69 10.76
CA ASP A 498 1.20 -49.54 10.97
C ASP A 498 1.41 -49.95 12.45
N GLU A 499 0.52 -49.51 13.35
CA GLU A 499 0.45 -49.88 14.76
C GLU A 499 -0.59 -50.98 15.01
N ALA A 500 -1.35 -51.36 13.97
CA ALA A 500 -2.27 -52.48 14.01
C ALA A 500 -1.51 -53.78 14.31
N GLY A 501 -1.67 -54.31 15.53
CA GLY A 501 -0.95 -55.48 16.02
C GLY A 501 0.11 -55.20 17.10
N PHE A 502 0.10 -54.01 17.71
CA PHE A 502 0.90 -53.72 18.90
C PHE A 502 0.49 -54.65 20.07
N PRO A 503 1.42 -55.42 20.67
CA PRO A 503 1.09 -56.40 21.71
C PRO A 503 0.45 -55.75 22.94
N ASP A 504 -0.66 -56.32 23.42
CA ASP A 504 -1.35 -55.80 24.62
C ASP A 504 -0.46 -55.81 25.86
N SER A 505 0.49 -56.74 25.95
CA SER A 505 1.46 -56.85 27.04
C SER A 505 2.45 -55.70 27.15
N LEU A 506 2.66 -54.93 26.07
CA LEU A 506 3.61 -53.81 26.03
C LEU A 506 2.92 -52.44 26.20
N LYS A 507 1.59 -52.40 26.26
CA LYS A 507 0.82 -51.15 26.34
C LYS A 507 1.01 -50.38 27.64
N GLU A 508 1.40 -51.06 28.71
CA GLU A 508 1.67 -50.42 30.01
C GLU A 508 3.11 -49.92 30.15
N GLU A 509 4.07 -50.51 29.42
CA GLU A 509 5.50 -50.20 29.53
C GLU A 509 6.04 -49.31 28.40
N VAL A 510 5.40 -49.33 27.22
CA VAL A 510 5.82 -48.60 26.03
C VAL A 510 4.75 -47.60 25.61
N PHE A 511 5.07 -46.31 25.71
CA PHE A 511 4.17 -45.23 25.35
C PHE A 511 4.53 -44.66 23.98
N ILE A 512 3.59 -44.69 23.03
CA ILE A 512 3.79 -44.16 21.67
C ILE A 512 3.16 -42.78 21.58
N LYS A 513 3.94 -41.80 21.14
CA LYS A 513 3.45 -40.43 20.94
C LYS A 513 3.68 -39.94 19.51
N HIS A 514 2.62 -39.39 18.92
CA HIS A 514 2.65 -38.85 17.57
C HIS A 514 2.90 -37.35 17.58
N LEU A 515 4.08 -36.92 17.15
CA LEU A 515 4.34 -35.50 16.93
C LEU A 515 3.98 -35.15 15.49
N LYS A 516 2.80 -34.57 15.35
CA LYS A 516 2.27 -34.04 14.10
C LYS A 516 2.62 -32.54 14.06
N GLY A 517 3.04 -32.00 12.90
CA GLY A 517 3.29 -30.56 12.74
C GLY A 517 4.70 -30.08 13.14
N PRO A 518 5.09 -28.86 12.73
CA PRO A 518 6.37 -28.26 13.11
C PRO A 518 6.41 -27.85 14.59
N LEU A 519 7.60 -27.96 15.21
CA LEU A 519 7.85 -27.54 16.59
C LEU A 519 8.58 -26.20 16.60
N PHE A 520 7.89 -25.13 16.98
CA PHE A 520 8.46 -23.78 16.93
C PHE A 520 7.95 -22.92 18.09
N PHE A 521 8.41 -21.67 18.21
CA PHE A 521 8.03 -20.77 19.31
C PHE A 521 6.51 -20.65 19.57
N GLY A 522 5.69 -20.86 18.56
CA GLY A 522 4.23 -20.79 18.66
C GLY A 522 3.54 -22.08 19.10
N SER A 523 4.26 -23.19 19.22
CA SER A 523 3.71 -24.52 19.59
C SER A 523 4.42 -25.17 20.78
N THR A 524 5.42 -24.50 21.37
CA THR A 524 6.21 -25.04 22.49
C THR A 524 5.40 -25.23 23.77
N SER A 525 4.45 -24.33 24.06
CA SER A 525 3.59 -24.45 25.24
C SER A 525 2.71 -25.70 25.20
N ASP A 526 2.19 -26.03 24.02
CA ASP A 526 1.36 -27.21 23.81
C ASP A 526 2.22 -28.48 23.83
N PHE A 527 3.44 -28.41 23.28
CA PHE A 527 4.42 -29.49 23.34
C PHE A 527 4.80 -29.86 24.78
N GLN A 528 5.01 -28.88 25.66
CA GLN A 528 5.30 -29.15 27.08
C GLN A 528 4.14 -29.87 27.80
N GLN A 529 2.89 -29.60 27.42
CA GLN A 529 1.74 -30.32 27.96
C GLN A 529 1.70 -31.79 27.51
N LEU A 530 2.36 -32.15 26.39
CA LEU A 530 2.46 -33.54 25.96
C LEU A 530 3.37 -34.36 26.86
N THR A 531 4.47 -33.78 27.34
CA THR A 531 5.37 -34.43 28.28
C THR A 531 4.64 -34.82 29.55
N ALA A 532 3.79 -33.91 30.06
CA ALA A 532 2.97 -34.14 31.26
C ALA A 532 1.90 -35.25 31.10
N GLN A 533 1.63 -35.71 29.87
CA GLN A 533 0.70 -36.81 29.60
C GLN A 533 1.38 -38.20 29.61
N ILE A 534 2.71 -38.24 29.66
CA ILE A 534 3.46 -39.49 29.67
C ILE A 534 3.30 -40.13 31.06
N PRO A 535 2.74 -41.34 31.18
CA PRO A 535 2.54 -42.00 32.48
C PRO A 535 3.88 -42.34 33.14
N ASP A 536 3.95 -42.25 34.47
CA ASP A 536 5.13 -42.68 35.26
C ASP A 536 5.42 -44.19 35.14
N THR A 537 4.47 -44.99 34.63
CA THR A 537 4.64 -46.42 34.39
C THR A 537 5.41 -46.75 33.11
N ALA A 538 5.61 -45.77 32.22
CA ALA A 538 6.28 -45.98 30.96
C ALA A 538 7.80 -46.14 31.16
N LYS A 539 8.37 -47.25 30.68
CA LYS A 539 9.82 -47.47 30.62
C LYS A 539 10.42 -46.96 29.32
N ILE A 540 9.65 -47.03 28.23
CA ILE A 540 10.08 -46.59 26.89
C ILE A 540 9.04 -45.64 26.29
N VAL A 541 9.50 -44.53 25.72
CA VAL A 541 8.67 -43.60 24.94
C VAL A 541 9.11 -43.60 23.48
N VAL A 542 8.20 -43.96 22.58
CA VAL A 542 8.41 -43.91 21.14
C VAL A 542 7.83 -42.62 20.59
N ILE A 543 8.70 -41.70 20.15
CA ILE A 543 8.31 -40.42 19.57
C ILE A 543 8.32 -40.52 18.04
N ARG A 544 7.13 -40.46 17.44
CA ARG A 544 6.95 -40.53 15.99
C ARG A 544 7.06 -39.14 15.39
N LEU A 545 8.17 -38.87 14.70
CA LEU A 545 8.58 -37.59 14.13
C LEU A 545 8.34 -37.49 12.62
N GLY A 546 7.79 -38.54 11.98
CA GLY A 546 7.59 -38.61 10.53
C GLY A 546 6.72 -37.50 9.93
N ARG A 547 5.96 -36.77 10.74
CA ARG A 547 5.13 -35.63 10.33
C ARG A 547 5.64 -34.27 10.86
N MET A 548 6.81 -34.23 11.52
CA MET A 548 7.46 -33.02 12.00
C MET A 548 8.46 -32.51 10.95
N GLN A 549 8.02 -31.58 10.11
CA GLN A 549 8.82 -31.09 8.97
C GLN A 549 9.83 -30.00 9.34
N TYR A 550 9.63 -29.33 10.47
CA TYR A 550 10.41 -28.16 10.84
C TYR A 550 10.53 -28.02 12.36
N MET A 551 11.70 -27.60 12.82
CA MET A 551 12.03 -27.27 14.20
C MET A 551 12.81 -25.96 14.24
N ASP A 552 12.38 -24.97 15.04
CA ASP A 552 13.18 -23.76 15.29
C ASP A 552 14.03 -23.89 16.57
N GLN A 553 14.75 -22.82 16.93
CA GLN A 553 15.58 -22.81 18.13
C GLN A 553 14.77 -22.98 19.43
N SER A 554 13.59 -22.36 19.53
CA SER A 554 12.73 -22.51 20.71
C SER A 554 12.18 -23.94 20.82
N GLY A 555 11.79 -24.53 19.70
CA GLY A 555 11.34 -25.91 19.62
C GLY A 555 12.45 -26.92 19.95
N LEU A 556 13.69 -26.61 19.55
CA LEU A 556 14.86 -27.40 19.86
C LEU A 556 15.13 -27.42 21.37
N TYR A 557 15.09 -26.27 22.05
CA TYR A 557 15.21 -26.22 23.51
C TYR A 557 14.04 -26.93 24.22
N ALA A 558 12.81 -26.76 23.73
CA ALA A 558 11.67 -27.48 24.31
C ALA A 558 11.81 -29.01 24.19
N MET A 559 12.36 -29.50 23.06
CA MET A 559 12.71 -30.91 22.89
C MET A 559 13.82 -31.33 23.85
N GLU A 560 14.87 -30.53 23.99
CA GLU A 560 15.98 -30.78 24.92
C GLU A 560 15.47 -30.92 26.36
N ASP A 561 14.68 -29.96 26.83
CA ASP A 561 14.09 -29.94 28.17
C ASP A 561 13.25 -31.21 28.42
N MET A 562 12.39 -31.58 27.46
CA MET A 562 11.59 -32.81 27.54
C MET A 562 12.48 -34.05 27.64
N LEU A 563 13.51 -34.16 26.80
CA LEU A 563 14.41 -35.31 26.80
C LEU A 563 15.20 -35.41 28.10
N GLN A 564 15.64 -34.28 28.65
CA GLN A 564 16.30 -34.23 29.96
C GLN A 564 15.36 -34.65 31.09
N GLU A 565 14.10 -34.22 31.05
CA GLU A 565 13.08 -34.61 32.04
C GLU A 565 12.79 -36.13 31.98
N LEU A 566 12.58 -36.67 30.78
CA LEU A 566 12.38 -38.11 30.57
C LEU A 566 13.60 -38.93 31.00
N SER A 567 14.80 -38.45 30.69
CA SER A 567 16.05 -39.09 31.11
C SER A 567 16.21 -39.09 32.63
N LYS A 568 15.83 -38.02 33.33
CA LYS A 568 15.83 -37.98 34.81
C LYS A 568 14.88 -39.00 35.43
N ASN A 569 13.76 -39.27 34.75
CA ASN A 569 12.78 -40.28 35.16
C ASN A 569 13.15 -41.70 34.73
N ASN A 570 14.36 -41.92 34.20
CA ASN A 570 14.85 -43.21 33.66
C ASN A 570 13.96 -43.79 32.55
N ILE A 571 13.35 -42.93 31.74
CA ILE A 571 12.52 -43.30 30.60
C ILE A 571 13.39 -43.28 29.33
N GLU A 572 13.45 -44.40 28.61
CA GLU A 572 14.24 -44.50 27.39
C GLU A 572 13.44 -43.97 26.19
N VAL A 573 14.02 -43.07 25.41
CA VAL A 573 13.33 -42.41 24.28
C VAL A 573 13.84 -42.93 22.94
N LEU A 574 12.90 -43.32 22.07
CA LEU A 574 13.16 -43.81 20.71
C LEU A 574 12.52 -42.88 19.67
N PHE A 575 13.30 -42.47 18.66
CA PHE A 575 12.83 -41.61 17.58
C PHE A 575 12.49 -42.42 16.33
N VAL A 576 11.32 -42.17 15.75
CA VAL A 576 10.86 -42.83 14.51
C VAL A 576 10.54 -41.80 13.44
N GLY A 577 11.22 -41.90 12.29
CA GLY A 577 10.96 -41.05 11.12
C GLY A 577 11.46 -39.62 11.27
N LEU A 578 12.62 -39.42 11.91
CA LEU A 578 13.23 -38.11 12.09
C LEU A 578 13.64 -37.51 10.72
N LEU A 579 12.97 -36.42 10.32
CA LEU A 579 13.21 -35.75 9.04
C LEU A 579 14.51 -34.92 9.03
N ARG A 580 14.96 -34.55 7.82
CA ARG A 580 16.26 -33.90 7.58
C ARG A 580 16.50 -32.63 8.40
N GLN A 581 15.54 -31.70 8.45
CA GLN A 581 15.76 -30.41 9.12
C GLN A 581 15.79 -30.54 10.65
N PRO A 582 14.85 -31.23 11.32
CA PRO A 582 14.94 -31.47 12.75
C PRO A 582 16.19 -32.27 13.14
N ARG A 583 16.56 -33.29 12.36
CA ARG A 583 17.81 -34.04 12.59
C ARG A 583 19.04 -33.15 12.58
N TYR A 584 19.15 -32.31 11.55
CA TYR A 584 20.26 -31.37 11.43
C TYR A 584 20.35 -30.43 12.63
N MET A 585 19.22 -29.98 13.17
CA MET A 585 19.21 -29.10 14.34
C MET A 585 19.63 -29.82 15.62
N MET A 586 19.11 -31.03 15.87
CA MET A 586 19.44 -31.84 17.04
C MET A 586 20.90 -32.32 17.04
N GLU A 587 21.47 -32.64 15.87
CA GLU A 587 22.89 -33.02 15.74
C GLU A 587 23.85 -31.83 15.90
N ARG A 588 23.36 -30.58 15.83
CA ARG A 588 24.21 -29.37 15.91
C ARG A 588 24.47 -28.87 17.32
N ILE A 589 23.61 -29.24 18.25
CA ILE A 589 23.73 -28.90 19.67
C ILE A 589 23.89 -30.17 20.53
N ASP A 590 24.31 -31.25 19.90
CA ASP A 590 24.66 -32.52 20.53
C ASP A 590 23.52 -33.24 21.29
N ILE A 591 22.24 -32.82 21.17
CA ILE A 591 21.08 -33.66 21.58
C ILE A 591 21.23 -35.08 21.00
N ILE A 592 21.67 -35.17 19.75
CA ILE A 592 22.16 -36.40 19.14
C ILE A 592 23.68 -36.26 19.01
N PRO A 593 24.50 -37.04 19.73
CA PRO A 593 24.15 -38.30 20.39
C PRO A 593 23.88 -38.24 21.91
N ASP A 594 24.03 -37.10 22.58
CA ASP A 594 24.20 -37.07 24.04
C ASP A 594 22.93 -37.43 24.81
N LEU A 595 21.78 -36.87 24.41
CA LEU A 595 20.47 -37.20 25.00
C LEU A 595 19.80 -38.37 24.28
N ILE A 596 20.02 -38.49 22.97
CA ILE A 596 19.50 -39.57 22.13
C ILE A 596 20.64 -40.26 21.38
N PRO A 597 21.00 -41.49 21.77
CA PRO A 597 21.98 -42.28 21.04
C PRO A 597 21.56 -42.50 19.59
N ARG A 598 22.52 -42.49 18.65
CA ARG A 598 22.24 -42.76 17.22
C ARG A 598 21.54 -44.10 16.96
N LYS A 599 21.73 -45.08 17.85
CA LYS A 599 21.06 -46.40 17.81
C LYS A 599 19.56 -46.35 18.12
N HIS A 600 19.07 -45.27 18.74
CA HIS A 600 17.64 -45.09 19.10
C HIS A 600 16.87 -44.29 18.04
N ILE A 601 17.45 -44.09 16.86
CA ILE A 601 16.83 -43.38 15.74
C ILE A 601 16.52 -44.40 14.64
N PHE A 602 15.25 -44.55 14.30
CA PHE A 602 14.75 -45.51 13.33
C PHE A 602 14.04 -44.82 12.17
N ASP A 603 14.23 -45.34 10.96
CA ASP A 603 13.55 -44.82 9.77
C ASP A 603 12.08 -45.28 9.69
N SER A 604 11.77 -46.44 10.28
CA SER A 604 10.42 -47.01 10.27
C SER A 604 10.01 -47.58 11.63
N PHE A 605 8.71 -47.55 11.91
CA PHE A 605 8.15 -48.09 13.15
C PHE A 605 8.44 -49.59 13.31
N LYS A 606 8.43 -50.34 12.21
CA LYS A 606 8.78 -51.78 12.21
C LYS A 606 10.19 -52.05 12.73
N GLN A 607 11.18 -51.23 12.37
CA GLN A 607 12.55 -51.35 12.88
C GLN A 607 12.61 -51.04 14.38
N CYS A 608 11.93 -49.98 14.81
CA CYS A 608 11.81 -49.62 16.23
C CYS A 608 11.16 -50.75 17.04
N MET A 609 10.09 -51.36 16.54
CA MET A 609 9.42 -52.48 17.19
C MET A 609 10.28 -53.73 17.32
N ASN A 610 11.11 -54.03 16.31
CA ASN A 610 12.07 -55.13 16.40
C ASN A 610 13.08 -54.86 17.52
N TRP A 611 13.59 -53.62 17.61
CA TRP A 611 14.52 -53.24 18.67
C TRP A 611 13.89 -53.35 20.07
N ILE A 612 12.66 -52.87 20.22
CA ILE A 612 11.88 -52.98 21.47
C ILE A 612 11.75 -54.45 21.87
N LYS A 613 11.29 -55.33 20.96
CA LYS A 613 11.12 -56.76 21.26
C LYS A 613 12.42 -57.45 21.68
N THR A 614 13.57 -57.01 21.15
CA THR A 614 14.86 -57.60 21.50
C THR A 614 15.39 -57.11 22.86
N ASN A 615 15.06 -55.88 23.28
CA ASN A 615 15.60 -55.29 24.52
C ASN A 615 14.63 -55.31 25.72
N LEU A 616 13.33 -55.53 25.49
CA LEU A 616 12.32 -55.69 26.56
C LEU A 616 12.03 -57.17 26.92
N HIS A 617 12.51 -58.13 26.12
CA HIS A 617 12.43 -59.56 26.43
C HIS A 617 13.78 -60.09 26.96
N GLU A 618 14.22 -59.54 28.09
CA GLU A 618 14.98 -60.30 29.10
C GLU A 618 14.05 -60.71 30.23
#